data_AF-A0A1J3ZTE3-F1
#
_entry.id   AF-A0A1J3ZTE3-F1
#
_cell.length_a   1.000
_cell.length_b   1.000
_cell.length_c   1.000
_cell.angle_alpha   90.00
_cell.angle_beta   90.00
_cell.angle_gamma   90.00
#
_symmetry.space_group_name_H-M   'P 1'
#
loop_
_entity.id
_entity.type
_entity.pdbx_description
1 polymer ?
#
loop_
_entity_poly.entity_id
_entity_poly.type
_entity_poly.pdbx_seq_one_letter_code
_entity_poly.pdbx_strand_id
1 'polypeptide(L)'
;MEQLHGFLPIIYFVLTMAVHYFLSRTGIKLLGFVVPVIVTIGFIYTYKTGLLHLNLIGTIILIAVALLILAVEWENAQKDKKKE
;
A
#
# COMPACT_ATOMS: atom_id res chain seq x y z
N MET A 1 22.65 -14.79 -0.52
CA MET A 1 22.29 -13.76 -1.52
C MET A 1 20.91 -14.02 -2.12
N GLU A 2 20.60 -15.24 -2.56
CA GLU A 2 19.32 -15.59 -3.20
C GLU A 2 18.09 -15.44 -2.28
N GLN A 3 18.21 -15.80 -1.00
CA GLN A 3 17.11 -15.65 -0.02
C GLN A 3 16.72 -14.18 0.23
N LEU A 4 17.69 -13.26 0.23
CA LEU A 4 17.43 -11.83 0.48
C LEU A 4 16.52 -11.23 -0.59
N HIS A 5 16.71 -11.63 -1.85
CA HIS A 5 15.92 -11.14 -2.99
C HIS A 5 14.45 -11.58 -2.91
N GLY A 6 14.17 -12.76 -2.35
CA GLY A 6 12.79 -13.23 -2.12
C GLY A 6 12.06 -12.47 -1.02
N PHE A 7 12.77 -11.97 -0.01
CA PHE A 7 12.18 -11.22 1.12
C PHE A 7 12.03 -9.72 0.87
N LEU A 8 12.81 -9.14 -0.06
CA LEU A 8 12.74 -7.70 -0.37
C LEU A 8 11.32 -7.18 -0.66
N PRO A 9 10.48 -7.86 -1.46
CA PRO A 9 9.10 -7.41 -1.70
C PRO A 9 8.25 -7.42 -0.43
N ILE A 10 8.45 -8.43 0.43
CA ILE A 10 7.72 -8.58 1.69
C ILE A 10 8.11 -7.46 2.67
N ILE A 11 9.41 -7.18 2.79
CA ILE A 11 9.92 -6.09 3.63
C ILE A 11 9.37 -4.75 3.16
N TYR A 12 9.40 -4.50 1.84
CA TYR A 12 8.87 -3.27 1.26
C TYR A 12 7.37 -3.11 1.53
N PHE A 13 6.60 -4.19 1.41
CA PHE A 13 5.18 -4.20 1.72
C PHE A 13 4.90 -3.89 3.19
N VAL A 14 5.59 -4.56 4.12
CA VAL A 14 5.44 -4.34 5.56
C VAL A 14 5.80 -2.90 5.96
N LEU A 15 6.88 -2.35 5.42
CA LEU A 15 7.26 -0.96 5.67
C LEU A 15 6.22 0.03 5.14
N THR A 16 5.67 -0.23 3.95
CA THR A 16 4.60 0.60 3.36
C THR A 16 3.37 0.63 4.26
N MET A 17 2.93 -0.53 4.75
CA MET A 17 1.81 -0.67 5.68
C MET A 17 2.10 0.08 7.00
N ALA A 18 3.28 -0.13 7.60
CA ALA A 18 3.65 0.54 8.84
C ALA A 18 3.66 2.07 8.73
N VAL A 19 4.23 2.59 7.63
CA VAL A 19 4.22 4.04 7.33
C VAL A 19 2.79 4.52 7.13
N HIS A 20 1.96 3.76 6.40
CA HIS A 20 0.57 4.12 6.17
C HIS A 20 -0.24 4.19 7.46
N TYR A 21 -0.12 3.19 8.33
CA TYR A 21 -0.78 3.17 9.64
C TYR A 21 -0.38 4.36 10.50
N PHE A 22 0.92 4.64 10.60
CA PHE A 22 1.44 5.78 11.37
C PHE A 22 0.89 7.11 10.85
N LEU A 23 0.95 7.32 9.53
CA LEU A 23 0.40 8.51 8.88
C LEU A 23 -1.11 8.63 9.08
N SER A 24 -1.83 7.52 9.03
CA SER A 24 -3.27 7.46 9.26
C SER A 24 -3.62 7.84 10.70
N ARG A 25 -2.84 7.42 11.70
CA ARG A 25 -3.07 7.72 13.12
C ARG A 25 -2.87 9.19 13.49
N THR A 26 -2.19 9.99 12.67
CA THR A 26 -2.04 11.44 12.92
C THR A 26 -3.38 12.17 13.03
N GLY A 27 -4.46 11.61 12.45
CA GLY A 27 -5.80 12.21 12.36
C GLY A 27 -5.92 13.30 11.31
N ILE A 28 -4.85 13.58 10.57
CA ILE A 28 -4.92 14.33 9.33
C ILE A 28 -5.41 13.36 8.25
N LYS A 29 -6.70 13.44 7.91
CA LYS A 29 -7.34 12.53 6.94
C LYS A 29 -6.58 12.46 5.61
N LEU A 30 -5.98 13.58 5.20
CA LEU A 30 -5.23 13.70 3.95
C LEU A 30 -3.97 12.80 3.93
N LEU A 31 -3.27 12.65 5.06
CA LEU A 31 -2.03 11.84 5.12
C LEU A 31 -2.31 10.35 4.92
N GLY A 32 -3.48 9.88 5.36
CA GLY A 32 -3.96 8.54 5.09
C GLY A 32 -4.27 8.26 3.62
N PHE A 33 -4.46 9.30 2.80
CA PHE A 33 -4.72 9.19 1.37
C PHE A 33 -3.44 9.22 0.52
N VAL A 34 -2.36 9.82 1.03
CA VAL A 34 -1.08 9.95 0.30
C VAL A 34 -0.50 8.59 -0.07
N VAL A 35 -0.48 7.63 0.86
CA VAL A 35 0.09 6.29 0.61
C VAL A 35 -0.70 5.51 -0.46
N PRO A 36 -2.05 5.44 -0.43
CA PRO A 36 -2.86 4.90 -1.52
C PRO A 36 -2.51 5.44 -2.92
N VAL A 37 -2.28 6.76 -3.03
CA VAL A 37 -1.90 7.40 -4.30
C VAL A 37 -0.52 6.92 -4.76
N ILE A 38 0.47 6.93 -3.86
CA ILE A 38 1.83 6.48 -4.17
C ILE A 38 1.83 5.01 -4.61
N VAL A 39 1.10 4.14 -3.91
CA VAL A 39 0.97 2.72 -4.24
C VAL A 39 0.34 2.52 -5.62
N THR A 40 -0.72 3.29 -5.93
CA THR A 40 -1.37 3.25 -7.26
C THR A 40 -0.40 3.64 -8.37
N ILE A 41 0.34 4.74 -8.19
CA ILE A 41 1.35 5.19 -9.17
C ILE A 41 2.44 4.13 -9.34
N GLY A 42 2.88 3.49 -8.26
CA GLY A 42 3.86 2.40 -8.30
C GLY A 42 3.37 1.20 -9.12
N PHE A 43 2.12 0.78 -8.96
CA PHE A 43 1.53 -0.30 -9.76
C PHE A 43 1.40 0.08 -11.24
N ILE A 44 0.99 1.33 -11.54
CA ILE A 44 0.91 1.82 -12.92
C ILE A 44 2.30 1.82 -13.56
N TYR A 45 3.31 2.30 -12.85
CA TYR A 45 4.70 2.32 -13.32
C TYR A 45 5.21 0.90 -13.61
N THR A 46 5.05 -0.02 -12.66
CA THR A 46 5.51 -1.42 -12.82
C THR A 46 4.76 -2.18 -13.90
N TYR A 47 3.49 -1.86 -14.14
CA TYR A 47 2.76 -2.35 -15.30
C TYR A 47 3.32 -1.81 -16.62
N LYS A 48 3.59 -0.50 -16.70
CA LYS A 48 4.13 0.16 -17.90
C LYS A 48 5.53 -0.30 -18.27
N THR A 49 6.37 -0.62 -17.28
CA THR A 49 7.74 -1.11 -17.50
C THR A 49 7.82 -2.63 -17.72
N GLY A 50 6.69 -3.33 -17.68
CA GLY A 50 6.63 -4.79 -17.85
C GLY A 50 7.07 -5.59 -16.62
N LEU A 51 7.53 -4.94 -15.55
CA LEU A 51 7.99 -5.60 -14.32
C LEU A 51 6.90 -6.39 -13.59
N LEU A 52 5.65 -5.92 -13.68
CA LEU A 52 4.51 -6.54 -12.99
C LEU A 52 4.11 -7.89 -13.60
N HIS A 53 4.44 -8.13 -14.88
CA HIS A 53 4.08 -9.34 -15.64
C HIS A 53 2.59 -9.76 -15.54
N LEU A 54 1.70 -8.80 -15.28
CA LEU A 54 0.24 -9.00 -15.27
C LEU A 54 -0.40 -8.33 -16.48
N ASN A 55 -1.53 -8.88 -16.93
CA ASN A 55 -2.38 -8.19 -17.90
C ASN A 55 -3.08 -6.98 -17.25
N LEU A 56 -3.69 -6.12 -18.07
CA LEU A 56 -4.36 -4.91 -17.58
C LEU A 56 -5.44 -5.21 -16.52
N ILE A 57 -6.25 -6.25 -16.77
CA ILE A 57 -7.34 -6.64 -15.86
C ILE A 57 -6.79 -7.11 -14.51
N GLY A 58 -5.77 -7.97 -14.52
CA GLY A 58 -5.11 -8.46 -13.30
C GLY A 58 -4.45 -7.32 -12.52
N THR A 59 -3.85 -6.36 -13.22
CA THR A 59 -3.27 -5.15 -12.62
C THR A 59 -4.33 -4.30 -11.93
N ILE A 60 -5.48 -4.07 -12.58
CA ILE A 60 -6.59 -3.31 -12.00
C ILE A 60 -7.13 -3.99 -10.74
N ILE A 61 -7.30 -5.32 -10.78
CA ILE A 61 -7.75 -6.10 -9.61
C ILE A 61 -6.74 -5.98 -8.47
N LEU A 62 -5.44 -6.11 -8.77
CA LEU A 62 -4.38 -5.99 -7.76
C LEU A 62 -4.38 -4.60 -7.10
N ILE A 63 -4.49 -3.54 -7.89
CA ILE A 63 -4.62 -2.16 -7.38
C ILE A 63 -5.87 -2.05 -6.49
N ALA A 64 -7.01 -2.55 -6.93
CA ALA A 64 -8.24 -2.49 -6.15
C ALA A 64 -8.12 -3.20 -4.80
N VAL A 65 -7.54 -4.40 -4.78
CA VAL A 65 -7.28 -5.16 -3.54
C VAL A 65 -6.33 -4.41 -2.62
N ALA A 66 -5.21 -3.89 -3.14
CA ALA A 66 -4.25 -3.13 -2.35
C ALA A 66 -4.90 -1.87 -1.74
N LEU A 67 -5.72 -1.16 -2.51
CA LEU A 67 -6.45 0.02 -2.03
C LEU A 67 -7.48 -0.32 -0.95
N LEU A 68 -8.18 -1.45 -1.08
CA LEU A 68 -9.12 -1.92 -0.05
C LEU A 68 -8.41 -2.23 1.26
N ILE A 69 -7.25 -2.90 1.20
CA ILE A 69 -6.44 -3.20 2.39
C ILE A 69 -6.02 -1.90 3.10
N LEU A 70 -5.49 -0.94 2.34
CA LEU A 70 -5.09 0.36 2.88
C LEU A 70 -6.31 1.11 3.46
N ALA A 71 -7.47 1.07 2.80
CA ALA A 71 -8.67 1.73 3.31
C ALA A 71 -9.13 1.16 4.67
N VAL A 72 -9.09 -0.17 4.82
CA VAL A 72 -9.40 -0.84 6.09
C VAL A 72 -8.39 -0.47 7.17
N GLU A 73 -7.09 -0.46 6.84
CA GLU A 73 -6.03 -0.08 7.77
C GLU A 73 -6.18 1.38 8.23
N TRP A 74 -6.51 2.28 7.32
CA TRP A 74 -6.78 3.69 7.64
C TRP A 74 -7.95 3.82 8.61
N GLU A 75 -9.06 3.13 8.36
CA GLU A 75 -10.24 3.18 9.23
C GLU A 75 -9.89 2.67 10.64
N ASN A 76 -9.14 1.57 10.74
CA ASN A 76 -8.68 1.02 12.00
C ASN A 76 -7.77 2.00 12.75
N ALA A 77 -6.79 2.61 12.07
CA ALA A 77 -5.90 3.61 12.66
C ALA A 77 -6.66 4.83 13.20
N GLN A 78 -7.70 5.30 12.49
CA GLN A 78 -8.56 6.39 12.97
C GLN A 78 -9.39 5.98 14.19
N LYS A 79 -9.91 4.75 14.22
CA LYS A 79 -10.67 4.21 15.37
C LYS A 79 -9.78 4.09 16.60
N ASP A 80 -8.55 3.61 16.44
CA ASP A 80 -7.62 3.46 17.55
C ASP A 80 -7.20 4.81 18.13
N LYS A 81 -6.93 5.81 17.29
CA LYS A 81 -6.68 7.19 17.75
C LYS A 81 -7.82 7.74 18.63
N LYS A 82 -9.08 7.42 18.31
CA LYS A 82 -10.24 7.90 19.09
C LYS A 82 -10.38 7.22 20.45
N LYS A 83 -9.71 6.10 20.67
CA LYS A 83 -9.73 5.35 21.95
C LYS A 83 -8.60 5.78 22.90
N GLU A 84 -7.61 6.51 22.39
CA GLU A 84 -6.55 7.16 23.17
C GLU A 84 -7.00 8.51 23.72
#